data_AF-A0AAV2E6F8-F1
#
_entry.id   AF-A0AAV2E6F8-F1
#
_cell.length_a   1.000
_cell.length_b   1.000
_cell.length_c   1.000
_cell.angle_alpha   90.00
_cell.angle_beta   90.00
_cell.angle_gamma   90.00
#
_symmetry.space_group_name_H-M   'P 1'
#
loop_
_entity.id
_entity.type
_entity.pdbx_description
1 polymer ?
#
loop_
_entity_poly.entity_id
_entity_poly.type
_entity_poly.pdbx_seq_one_letter_code
_entity_poly.pdbx_strand_id
1 'polypeptide(L)'
;MRYYMALRPADIQSSILHPLVAANNFEIKPTLVTMIQNNALFHCLESELPREHVQRFLELAGSLKINGVSAEALQLRLFPYSLVGKALRWLNNRPPWSITSWEYLLNKFMTLYCPPSKTTEWRKKITHFEQKEDETLSDASERYFDYFLQCPHHGIEEQFRIETFYGGLIQEDKILIDSLCQWTLMNMALPQVTELLEDMAFRGYDWGLSRSGRRNNDRGVRSVGANAPLEAKFDKLIEVLLEDKRQGKRPVMSCN
;
A
#
# COMPACT_ATOMS: atom_id res chain seq x y z
N MET A 1 19.26 31.30 -35.96
CA MET A 1 19.90 31.18 -34.64
C MET A 1 18.89 30.64 -33.64
N ARG A 2 19.10 29.45 -33.08
CA ARG A 2 18.29 28.96 -31.96
C ARG A 2 18.86 29.57 -30.69
N TYR A 3 18.12 30.50 -30.09
CA TYR A 3 18.44 30.98 -28.74
C TYR A 3 18.27 29.81 -27.78
N TYR A 4 19.37 29.19 -27.37
CA TYR A 4 19.36 28.38 -26.16
C TYR A 4 19.23 29.36 -25.00
N MET A 5 18.03 29.48 -24.43
CA MET A 5 17.88 30.13 -23.13
C MET A 5 18.60 29.25 -22.11
N ALA A 6 19.69 29.76 -21.55
CA ALA A 6 20.37 29.11 -20.44
C ALA A 6 19.40 29.03 -19.26
N LEU A 7 19.16 27.82 -18.75
CA LEU A 7 18.42 27.60 -17.50
C LEU A 7 19.13 28.36 -16.38
N ARG A 8 18.46 29.34 -15.75
CA ARG A 8 19.01 30.02 -14.58
C ARG A 8 18.66 29.22 -13.34
N PRO A 9 19.50 29.23 -12.29
CA PRO A 9 19.17 28.59 -11.02
C PRO A 9 17.83 29.05 -10.42
N ALA A 10 17.44 30.32 -10.65
CA ALA A 10 16.15 30.87 -10.23
C ALA A 10 14.94 30.27 -10.96
N ASP A 11 15.15 29.66 -12.13
CA ASP A 11 14.13 28.96 -12.91
C ASP A 11 13.95 27.50 -12.43
N ILE A 12 14.84 27.00 -11.56
CA ILE A 12 14.79 25.67 -10.94
C ILE A 12 14.25 25.82 -9.52
N GLN A 13 12.93 25.84 -9.39
CA GLN A 13 12.25 25.93 -8.10
C GLN A 13 11.60 24.60 -7.74
N SER A 14 11.76 24.18 -6.49
CA SER A 14 11.09 22.98 -5.98
C SER A 14 9.58 23.14 -6.07
N SER A 15 8.91 22.08 -6.52
CA SER A 15 7.46 22.01 -6.46
C SER A 15 6.93 21.88 -5.04
N ILE A 16 7.78 21.47 -4.09
CA ILE A 16 7.47 21.36 -2.67
C ILE A 16 7.80 22.68 -1.97
N LEU A 17 6.79 23.28 -1.35
CA LEU A 17 6.97 24.35 -0.38
C LEU A 17 7.43 23.72 0.94
N HIS A 18 8.72 23.87 1.23
CA HIS A 18 9.32 23.30 2.43
C HIS A 18 8.92 24.10 3.68
N PRO A 19 8.30 23.45 4.71
CA PRO A 19 7.95 24.14 5.95
C PRO A 19 9.18 24.74 6.65
N LEU A 20 9.00 25.85 7.36
CA LEU A 20 10.08 26.47 8.14
C LEU A 20 10.58 25.51 9.22
N VAL A 21 11.89 25.56 9.47
CA VAL A 21 12.58 24.72 10.44
C VAL A 21 13.16 25.63 11.53
N ALA A 22 12.93 25.29 12.79
CA ALA A 22 13.40 26.09 13.92
C ALA A 22 14.88 25.85 14.26
N ALA A 23 15.45 24.74 13.77
CA ALA A 23 16.87 24.45 13.96
C ALA A 23 17.75 25.30 13.03
N ASN A 24 18.69 26.04 13.63
CA ASN A 24 19.54 27.00 12.94
C ASN A 24 20.48 26.40 11.88
N ASN A 25 20.90 25.14 12.06
CA ASN A 25 21.84 24.44 11.17
C ASN A 25 21.25 23.11 10.67
N PHE A 26 19.97 23.09 10.33
CA PHE A 26 19.35 21.87 9.81
C PHE A 26 19.90 21.50 8.43
N GLU A 27 20.41 20.28 8.32
CA GLU A 27 20.85 19.68 7.07
C GLU A 27 20.33 18.25 6.93
N ILE A 28 20.11 17.81 5.69
CA ILE A 28 19.83 16.41 5.40
C ILE A 28 21.17 15.70 5.24
N LYS A 29 21.52 14.87 6.22
CA LYS A 29 22.78 14.12 6.17
C LYS A 29 22.77 13.12 5.00
N PRO A 30 23.88 12.96 4.26
CA PRO A 30 23.98 11.99 3.17
C PRO A 30 23.65 10.55 3.58
N THR A 31 23.91 10.20 4.85
CA THR A 31 23.55 8.89 5.42
C THR A 31 22.04 8.65 5.45
N LEU A 32 21.24 9.68 5.73
CA LEU A 32 19.77 9.59 5.69
C LEU A 32 19.27 9.41 4.25
N VAL A 33 19.87 10.13 3.30
CA VAL A 33 19.56 9.98 1.88
C VAL A 33 19.85 8.54 1.43
N THR A 34 21.03 8.03 1.76
CA THR A 34 21.44 6.66 1.43
C THR A 34 20.52 5.62 2.08
N MET A 35 20.11 5.83 3.33
CA MET A 35 19.16 4.96 4.02
C MET A 35 17.81 4.88 3.30
N ILE A 36 17.26 6.02 2.88
CA ILE A 36 15.99 6.07 2.13
C ILE A 36 16.16 5.41 0.75
N GLN A 37 17.25 5.70 0.04
CA GLN A 37 17.51 5.13 -1.28
C GLN A 37 17.72 3.62 -1.26
N ASN A 38 18.32 3.07 -0.20
CA ASN A 38 18.54 1.63 -0.09
C ASN A 38 17.29 0.86 0.34
N ASN A 39 16.39 1.50 1.09
CA ASN A 39 15.30 0.79 1.76
C ASN A 39 13.91 1.20 1.30
N ALA A 40 13.74 2.29 0.54
CA ALA A 40 12.42 2.79 0.16
C ALA A 40 12.41 3.43 -1.24
N LEU A 41 13.26 2.98 -2.17
CA LEU A 41 13.26 3.51 -3.53
C LEU A 41 12.05 3.03 -4.34
N PHE A 42 11.43 3.93 -5.10
CA PHE A 42 10.31 3.62 -5.98
C PHE A 42 10.66 3.89 -7.43
N HIS A 43 10.67 2.82 -8.22
CA HIS A 43 11.04 2.81 -9.63
C HIS A 43 9.83 2.94 -10.55
N CYS A 44 8.61 2.81 -10.01
CA CYS A 44 7.38 2.73 -10.78
C CYS A 44 7.35 1.47 -11.67
N LEU A 45 7.81 0.34 -11.13
CA LEU A 45 7.66 -0.98 -11.78
C LEU A 45 6.24 -1.52 -11.57
N GLU A 46 5.80 -2.43 -12.45
CA GLU A 46 4.48 -3.06 -12.34
C GLU A 46 4.33 -3.92 -11.08
N SER A 47 5.45 -4.46 -10.58
CA SER A 47 5.51 -5.25 -9.35
C SER A 47 5.60 -4.41 -8.07
N GLU A 48 5.91 -3.11 -8.18
CA GLU A 48 6.03 -2.25 -7.01
C GLU A 48 4.66 -1.67 -6.64
N LEU A 49 4.27 -1.85 -5.38
CA LEU A 49 3.02 -1.28 -4.87
C LEU A 49 3.26 0.12 -4.31
N PRO A 50 2.59 1.17 -4.85
CA PRO A 50 2.80 2.55 -4.39
C PRO A 50 2.52 2.76 -2.90
N ARG A 51 1.59 1.98 -2.34
CA ARG A 51 1.28 2.05 -0.90
C ARG A 51 2.39 1.44 -0.05
N GLU A 52 2.93 0.28 -0.42
CA GLU A 52 4.05 -0.34 0.30
C GLU A 52 5.27 0.58 0.31
N HIS A 53 5.53 1.24 -0.82
CA HIS A 53 6.55 2.28 -0.90
C HIS A 53 6.33 3.40 0.13
N VAL A 54 5.12 3.98 0.15
CA VAL A 54 4.78 5.05 1.10
C VAL A 54 4.90 4.57 2.54
N GLN A 55 4.42 3.37 2.85
CA GLN A 55 4.51 2.80 4.19
C GLN A 55 5.96 2.69 4.65
N ARG A 56 6.79 2.05 3.83
CA ARG A 56 8.21 1.85 4.09
C ARG A 56 8.96 3.16 4.24
N PHE A 57 8.63 4.15 3.41
CA PHE A 57 9.13 5.51 3.56
C PHE A 57 8.72 6.13 4.90
N LEU A 58 7.44 6.02 5.29
CA LEU A 58 6.92 6.57 6.54
C LEU A 58 7.51 5.90 7.79
N GLU A 59 7.76 4.60 7.74
CA GLU A 59 8.45 3.87 8.83
C GLU A 59 9.88 4.40 9.03
N LEU A 60 10.63 4.56 7.92
CA LEU A 60 11.98 5.11 7.97
C LEU A 60 11.98 6.57 8.42
N ALA A 61 11.15 7.42 7.80
CA ALA A 61 11.06 8.83 8.12
C ALA A 61 10.54 9.07 9.55
N GLY A 62 9.60 8.26 10.02
CA GLY A 62 9.00 8.33 11.36
C GLY A 62 9.96 7.94 12.48
N SER A 63 10.98 7.13 12.17
CA SER A 63 12.06 6.83 13.12
C SER A 63 12.99 8.02 13.38
N LEU A 64 12.96 9.04 12.52
CA LEU A 64 13.82 10.21 12.62
C LEU A 64 13.26 11.22 13.62
N LYS A 65 14.05 11.56 14.64
CA LYS A 65 13.77 12.67 15.56
C LYS A 65 14.87 13.70 15.47
N ILE A 66 14.55 14.88 14.95
CA ILE A 66 15.48 16.01 14.84
C ILE A 66 14.86 17.20 15.55
N ASN A 67 15.58 17.71 16.56
CA ASN A 67 15.13 18.85 17.35
C ASN A 67 14.84 20.07 16.45
N GLY A 68 13.69 20.70 16.64
CA GLY A 68 13.30 21.89 15.88
C GLY A 68 12.82 21.63 14.45
N VAL A 69 12.62 20.36 14.06
CA VAL A 69 12.10 19.96 12.74
C VAL A 69 10.81 19.16 12.93
N SER A 70 9.72 19.56 12.26
CA SER A 70 8.47 18.78 12.31
C SER A 70 8.58 17.49 11.48
N ALA A 71 7.81 16.47 11.83
CA ALA A 71 7.73 15.23 11.05
C ALA A 71 7.33 15.51 9.59
N GLU A 72 6.36 16.39 9.37
CA GLU A 72 5.94 16.83 8.03
C GLU A 72 7.08 17.50 7.26
N ALA A 73 7.89 18.35 7.92
CA ALA A 73 9.03 19.00 7.30
C ALA A 73 10.09 17.99 6.84
N LEU A 74 10.29 16.90 7.60
CA LEU A 74 11.17 15.79 7.22
C LEU A 74 10.58 14.98 6.06
N GLN A 75 9.30 14.58 6.16
CA GLN A 75 8.62 13.80 5.12
C GLN A 75 8.68 14.51 3.76
N LEU A 76 8.30 15.79 3.71
CA LEU A 76 8.33 16.58 2.47
C LEU A 76 9.73 16.76 1.89
N ARG A 77 10.78 16.77 2.72
CA ARG A 77 12.17 16.93 2.28
C ARG A 77 12.82 15.62 1.88
N LEU A 78 12.44 14.51 2.50
CA LEU A 78 13.05 13.19 2.28
C LEU A 78 12.38 12.41 1.15
N PHE A 79 11.08 12.60 0.93
CA PHE A 79 10.33 11.87 -0.09
C PHE A 79 10.89 12.00 -1.52
N PRO A 80 11.41 13.15 -1.98
CA PRO A 80 12.05 13.22 -3.30
C PRO A 80 13.19 12.21 -3.48
N TYR A 81 13.93 11.87 -2.41
CA TYR A 81 15.02 10.89 -2.46
C TYR A 81 14.55 9.44 -2.54
N SER A 82 13.27 9.18 -2.25
CA SER A 82 12.65 7.87 -2.37
C SER A 82 12.12 7.61 -3.78
N LEU A 83 12.18 8.58 -4.70
CA LEU A 83 11.66 8.47 -6.05
C LEU A 83 12.80 8.46 -7.09
N VAL A 84 12.61 7.68 -8.16
CA VAL A 84 13.48 7.73 -9.35
C VAL A 84 12.69 7.78 -10.65
N GLY A 85 13.41 8.01 -11.76
CA GLY A 85 12.87 7.90 -13.11
C GLY A 85 11.60 8.72 -13.33
N LYS A 86 10.51 8.04 -13.73
CA LYS A 86 9.22 8.68 -14.03
C LYS A 86 8.61 9.37 -12.80
N ALA A 87 8.76 8.79 -11.62
CA ALA A 87 8.18 9.32 -10.39
C ALA A 87 8.85 10.62 -9.94
N LEU A 88 10.18 10.66 -9.96
CA LEU A 88 10.91 11.89 -9.64
C LEU A 88 10.65 13.00 -10.67
N ARG A 89 10.60 12.65 -11.97
CA ARG A 89 10.26 13.61 -13.03
C ARG A 89 8.86 14.20 -12.86
N TRP A 90 7.88 13.37 -12.51
CA TRP A 90 6.53 13.84 -12.20
C TRP A 90 6.57 14.89 -11.08
N LEU A 91 7.28 14.61 -9.98
CA LEU A 91 7.36 15.53 -8.86
C LEU A 91 8.00 16.86 -9.28
N ASN A 92 9.09 16.81 -10.03
CA ASN A 92 9.85 18.00 -10.47
C ASN A 92 9.13 18.83 -11.55
N ASN A 93 8.24 18.24 -12.33
CA ASN A 93 7.51 18.92 -13.40
C ASN A 93 6.25 19.66 -12.91
N ARG A 94 5.97 19.66 -11.62
CA ARG A 94 4.82 20.38 -11.06
C ARG A 94 5.15 21.86 -10.91
N PRO A 95 4.13 22.74 -10.92
CA PRO A 95 4.35 24.15 -10.67
C PRO A 95 5.11 24.37 -9.34
N PRO A 96 6.05 25.34 -9.29
CA PRO A 96 6.75 25.70 -8.07
C PRO A 96 5.79 25.93 -6.91
N TRP A 97 6.16 25.45 -5.73
CA TRP A 97 5.40 25.62 -4.48
C TRP A 97 3.96 25.07 -4.49
N SER A 98 3.58 24.29 -5.50
CA SER A 98 2.23 23.71 -5.61
C SER A 98 1.92 22.65 -4.56
N ILE A 99 2.94 22.06 -3.94
CA ILE A 99 2.78 21.10 -2.85
C ILE A 99 3.06 21.81 -1.53
N THR A 100 2.02 21.98 -0.72
CA THR A 100 2.09 22.77 0.53
C THR A 100 1.99 21.93 1.81
N SER A 101 1.64 20.65 1.71
CA SER A 101 1.54 19.74 2.84
C SER A 101 1.86 18.30 2.44
N TRP A 102 2.23 17.48 3.41
CA TRP A 102 2.47 16.04 3.21
C TRP A 102 1.23 15.33 2.67
N GLU A 103 0.07 15.61 3.27
CA GLU A 103 -1.20 15.03 2.85
C GLU A 103 -1.51 15.34 1.37
N TYR A 104 -1.28 16.58 0.94
CA TYR A 104 -1.51 16.96 -0.45
C TYR A 104 -0.54 16.27 -1.42
N LEU A 105 0.74 16.15 -1.03
CA LEU A 105 1.73 15.38 -1.80
C LEU A 105 1.26 13.93 -1.95
N LEU A 106 0.95 13.29 -0.82
CA LEU A 106 0.58 11.89 -0.75
C LEU A 106 -0.68 11.61 -1.58
N ASN A 107 -1.73 12.41 -1.42
CA ASN A 107 -2.95 12.27 -2.20
C ASN A 107 -2.69 12.35 -3.71
N LYS A 108 -1.83 13.27 -4.15
CA LYS A 108 -1.49 13.40 -5.57
C LYS A 108 -0.63 12.24 -6.07
N PHE A 109 0.30 11.74 -5.26
CA PHE A 109 1.09 10.56 -5.57
C PHE A 109 0.18 9.32 -5.70
N MET A 110 -0.70 9.09 -4.73
CA MET A 110 -1.65 7.97 -4.73
C MET A 110 -2.65 8.08 -5.88
N THR A 111 -3.14 9.27 -6.22
CA THR A 111 -4.06 9.43 -7.37
C THR A 111 -3.38 9.07 -8.70
N LEU A 112 -2.07 9.36 -8.83
CA LEU A 112 -1.33 9.07 -10.05
C LEU A 112 -1.01 7.58 -10.19
N TYR A 113 -0.54 6.95 -9.12
CA TYR A 113 -0.04 5.57 -9.16
C TYR A 113 -1.08 4.52 -8.73
N CYS A 114 -2.13 4.93 -8.01
CA CYS A 114 -3.32 4.15 -7.66
C CYS A 114 -4.61 4.86 -8.13
N PRO A 115 -4.81 5.03 -9.45
CA PRO A 115 -5.93 5.79 -9.98
C PRO A 115 -7.29 5.16 -9.62
N PRO A 116 -8.36 5.96 -9.48
CA PRO A 116 -9.71 5.47 -9.17
C PRO A 116 -10.23 4.40 -10.13
N SER A 117 -9.78 4.39 -11.39
CA SER A 117 -10.12 3.36 -12.36
C SER A 117 -9.56 1.99 -11.97
N LYS A 118 -8.31 1.92 -11.53
CA LYS A 118 -7.71 0.68 -10.99
C LYS A 118 -8.39 0.27 -9.68
N THR A 119 -8.69 1.22 -8.79
CA THR A 119 -9.49 0.95 -7.58
C THR A 119 -10.83 0.31 -7.93
N THR A 120 -11.52 0.84 -8.95
CA THR A 120 -12.78 0.29 -9.45
C THR A 120 -12.61 -1.11 -10.06
N GLU A 121 -11.55 -1.32 -10.82
CA GLU A 121 -11.24 -2.62 -11.42
C GLU A 121 -11.00 -3.69 -10.35
N TRP A 122 -10.15 -3.40 -9.35
CA TRP A 122 -9.89 -4.33 -8.25
C TRP A 122 -11.12 -4.56 -7.40
N ARG A 123 -11.91 -3.51 -7.11
CA ARG A 123 -13.21 -3.66 -6.46
C ARG A 123 -14.10 -4.64 -7.23
N LYS A 124 -14.19 -4.53 -8.56
CA LYS A 124 -14.97 -5.48 -9.36
C LYS A 124 -14.44 -6.90 -9.25
N LYS A 125 -13.11 -7.11 -9.30
CA LYS A 125 -12.49 -8.43 -9.12
C LYS A 125 -12.74 -9.04 -7.75
N ILE A 126 -12.80 -8.20 -6.70
CA ILE A 126 -13.17 -8.63 -5.35
C ILE A 126 -14.66 -8.98 -5.31
N THR A 127 -15.56 -8.07 -5.70
CA THR A 127 -17.01 -8.25 -5.53
C THR A 127 -17.62 -9.30 -6.46
N HIS A 128 -16.95 -9.63 -7.57
CA HIS A 128 -17.36 -10.67 -8.52
C HIS A 128 -16.32 -11.80 -8.53
N PHE A 129 -15.72 -12.07 -7.37
CA PHE A 129 -14.79 -13.18 -7.27
C PHE A 129 -15.53 -14.49 -7.56
N GLU A 130 -14.95 -15.28 -8.45
CA GLU A 130 -15.36 -16.64 -8.74
C GLU A 130 -14.09 -17.50 -8.78
N GLN A 131 -14.14 -18.65 -8.14
CA GLN A 131 -13.14 -19.68 -8.27
C GLN A 131 -13.25 -20.26 -9.68
N LYS A 132 -12.11 -20.34 -10.39
CA LYS A 132 -12.12 -20.91 -11.74
C LYS A 132 -12.27 -22.41 -11.65
N GLU A 133 -12.84 -23.00 -12.71
CA GLU A 133 -13.00 -24.44 -12.76
C GLU A 133 -11.69 -25.13 -12.42
N ASP A 134 -10.57 -24.83 -13.09
CA ASP A 134 -9.25 -25.49 -12.97
C ASP A 134 -8.39 -25.08 -11.75
N GLU A 135 -8.90 -24.22 -10.88
CA GLU A 135 -8.15 -23.62 -9.77
C GLU A 135 -8.39 -24.37 -8.46
N THR A 136 -7.32 -24.63 -7.70
CA THR A 136 -7.45 -25.21 -6.35
C THR A 136 -7.97 -24.17 -5.37
N LEU A 137 -8.58 -24.59 -4.26
CA LEU A 137 -9.03 -23.65 -3.23
C LEU A 137 -7.88 -22.79 -2.68
N SER A 138 -6.66 -23.35 -2.56
CA SER A 138 -5.46 -22.60 -2.16
C SER A 138 -5.08 -21.51 -3.15
N ASP A 139 -5.04 -21.83 -4.45
CA ASP A 139 -4.73 -20.84 -5.49
C ASP A 139 -5.82 -19.75 -5.54
N ALA A 140 -7.09 -20.15 -5.38
CA ALA A 140 -8.24 -19.26 -5.36
C ALA A 140 -8.20 -18.32 -4.14
N SER A 141 -7.86 -18.82 -2.96
CA SER A 141 -7.73 -18.02 -1.75
C SER A 141 -6.56 -17.04 -1.84
N GLU A 142 -5.38 -17.48 -2.28
CA GLU A 142 -4.23 -16.60 -2.50
C GLU A 142 -4.58 -15.48 -3.48
N ARG A 143 -5.20 -15.82 -4.62
CA ARG A 143 -5.64 -14.83 -5.61
C ARG A 143 -6.66 -13.85 -5.04
N TYR A 144 -7.59 -14.31 -4.22
CA TYR A 144 -8.58 -13.44 -3.59
C TYR A 144 -7.91 -12.45 -2.62
N PHE A 145 -6.99 -12.94 -1.78
CA PHE A 145 -6.28 -12.10 -0.81
C PHE A 145 -5.33 -11.10 -1.50
N ASP A 146 -4.68 -11.51 -2.58
CA ASP A 146 -3.85 -10.64 -3.41
C ASP A 146 -4.62 -9.44 -3.96
N TYR A 147 -5.91 -9.58 -4.29
CA TYR A 147 -6.71 -8.45 -4.76
C TYR A 147 -6.82 -7.31 -3.72
N PHE A 148 -6.81 -7.64 -2.43
CA PHE A 148 -6.83 -6.63 -1.37
C PHE A 148 -5.48 -5.92 -1.23
N LEU A 149 -4.36 -6.62 -1.48
CA LEU A 149 -3.03 -5.99 -1.54
C LEU A 149 -2.94 -4.96 -2.68
N GLN A 150 -3.59 -5.26 -3.81
CA GLN A 150 -3.61 -4.36 -4.97
C GLN A 150 -4.53 -3.13 -4.78
N CYS A 151 -5.50 -3.21 -3.88
CA CYS A 151 -6.46 -2.14 -3.66
C CYS A 151 -6.88 -2.00 -2.19
N PRO A 152 -5.98 -1.66 -1.27
CA PRO A 152 -6.28 -1.67 0.15
C PRO A 152 -7.27 -0.58 0.61
N HIS A 153 -7.42 0.51 -0.15
CA HIS A 153 -8.47 1.51 0.03
C HIS A 153 -9.77 1.12 -0.69
N HIS A 154 -10.02 -0.18 -0.87
CA HIS A 154 -11.22 -0.71 -1.51
C HIS A 154 -12.49 -0.46 -0.68
N GLY A 155 -12.41 -0.15 0.62
CA GLY A 155 -13.58 0.20 1.44
C GLY A 155 -14.73 -0.82 1.42
N ILE A 156 -14.39 -2.10 1.26
CA ILE A 156 -15.35 -3.22 1.31
C ILE A 156 -15.36 -3.72 2.75
N GLU A 157 -16.55 -3.84 3.32
CA GLU A 157 -16.76 -4.33 4.67
C GLU A 157 -16.25 -5.77 4.82
N GLU A 158 -15.67 -6.07 5.98
CA GLU A 158 -15.07 -7.37 6.28
C GLU A 158 -16.04 -8.53 6.03
N GLN A 159 -17.28 -8.42 6.52
CA GLN A 159 -18.31 -9.43 6.34
C GLN A 159 -18.59 -9.71 4.86
N PHE A 160 -18.73 -8.64 4.05
CA PHE A 160 -18.94 -8.77 2.62
C PHE A 160 -17.78 -9.47 1.91
N ARG A 161 -16.54 -9.36 2.43
CA ARG A 161 -15.38 -10.09 1.87
C ARG A 161 -15.52 -11.59 2.08
N ILE A 162 -15.96 -12.02 3.27
CA ILE A 162 -16.15 -13.44 3.60
C ILE A 162 -17.30 -14.01 2.78
N GLU A 163 -18.42 -13.30 2.72
CA GLU A 163 -19.59 -13.67 1.93
C GLU A 163 -19.27 -13.79 0.44
N THR A 164 -18.53 -12.83 -0.11
CA THR A 164 -18.14 -12.85 -1.53
C THR A 164 -17.17 -13.98 -1.83
N PHE A 165 -16.17 -14.20 -0.96
CA PHE A 165 -15.23 -15.32 -1.12
C PHE A 165 -15.98 -16.64 -1.16
N TYR A 166 -16.73 -16.94 -0.10
CA TYR A 166 -17.48 -18.20 0.00
C TYR A 166 -18.49 -18.33 -1.13
N GLY A 167 -19.23 -17.27 -1.47
CA GLY A 167 -20.19 -17.26 -2.58
C GLY A 167 -19.56 -17.61 -3.93
N GLY A 168 -18.32 -17.16 -4.17
CA GLY A 168 -17.56 -17.40 -5.38
C GLY A 168 -16.91 -18.79 -5.50
N LEU A 169 -16.87 -19.59 -4.43
CA LEU A 169 -16.28 -20.92 -4.46
C LEU A 169 -17.14 -21.94 -5.22
N ILE A 170 -16.49 -22.98 -5.75
CA ILE A 170 -17.18 -24.14 -6.31
C ILE A 170 -17.86 -24.96 -5.20
N GLN A 171 -18.83 -25.79 -5.57
CA GLN A 171 -19.68 -26.49 -4.60
C GLN A 171 -18.89 -27.48 -3.74
N GLU A 172 -17.88 -28.12 -4.31
CA GLU A 172 -17.00 -29.08 -3.64
C GLU A 172 -16.25 -28.42 -2.48
N ASP A 173 -15.66 -27.25 -2.74
CA ASP A 173 -14.88 -26.50 -1.76
C ASP A 173 -15.75 -25.83 -0.69
N LYS A 174 -16.98 -25.43 -1.04
CA LYS A 174 -17.99 -25.00 -0.06
C LYS A 174 -18.30 -26.09 0.94
N ILE A 175 -18.55 -27.32 0.47
CA ILE A 175 -18.85 -28.48 1.34
C ILE A 175 -17.68 -28.78 2.27
N LEU A 176 -16.45 -28.73 1.75
CA LEU A 176 -15.24 -28.92 2.54
C LEU A 176 -15.16 -27.88 3.66
N ILE A 177 -15.29 -26.59 3.34
CA ILE A 177 -15.25 -25.50 4.32
C ILE A 177 -16.38 -25.64 5.35
N ASP A 178 -17.62 -25.91 4.93
CA ASP A 178 -18.76 -26.05 5.83
C ASP A 178 -18.57 -27.19 6.83
N SER A 179 -17.99 -28.31 6.38
CA SER A 179 -17.70 -29.46 7.24
C SER A 179 -16.67 -29.13 8.34
N LEU A 180 -15.69 -28.28 8.03
CA LEU A 180 -14.62 -27.89 8.95
C LEU A 180 -15.06 -26.77 9.88
N CYS A 181 -15.78 -25.79 9.36
CA CYS A 181 -16.31 -24.65 10.12
C CYS A 181 -17.58 -25.00 10.90
N GLN A 182 -18.13 -26.22 10.75
CA GLN A 182 -19.45 -26.57 11.28
C GLN A 182 -20.51 -25.53 10.89
N TRP A 183 -20.45 -25.05 9.63
CA TRP A 183 -21.34 -24.02 9.08
C TRP A 183 -21.24 -22.63 9.75
N THR A 184 -20.19 -22.38 10.53
CA THR A 184 -20.01 -21.10 11.26
C THR A 184 -19.16 -20.06 10.53
N LEU A 185 -18.75 -20.31 9.28
CA LEU A 185 -17.86 -19.42 8.51
C LEU A 185 -18.35 -17.97 8.49
N MET A 186 -19.67 -17.76 8.32
CA MET A 186 -20.28 -16.42 8.26
C MET A 186 -20.23 -15.66 9.59
N ASN A 187 -19.89 -16.32 10.69
CA ASN A 187 -19.73 -15.73 12.02
C ASN A 187 -18.26 -15.51 12.39
N MET A 188 -17.32 -15.88 11.50
CA MET A 188 -15.89 -15.73 11.72
C MET A 188 -15.42 -14.33 11.29
N ALA A 189 -14.39 -13.83 11.96
CA ALA A 189 -13.64 -12.67 11.49
C ALA A 189 -12.67 -13.09 10.37
N LEU A 190 -12.31 -12.16 9.48
CA LEU A 190 -11.41 -12.42 8.35
C LEU A 190 -10.06 -13.03 8.76
N PRO A 191 -9.42 -12.62 9.88
CA PRO A 191 -8.19 -13.27 10.35
C PRO A 191 -8.37 -14.75 10.71
N GLN A 192 -9.55 -15.13 11.19
CA GLN A 192 -9.87 -16.53 11.51
C GLN A 192 -10.12 -17.34 10.24
N VAL A 193 -10.73 -16.71 9.22
CA VAL A 193 -10.91 -17.33 7.89
C VAL A 193 -9.56 -17.53 7.20
N THR A 194 -8.64 -16.57 7.28
CA THR A 194 -7.28 -16.72 6.73
C THR A 194 -6.51 -17.84 7.43
N GLU A 195 -6.54 -17.88 8.77
CA GLU A 195 -5.87 -18.92 9.55
C GLU A 195 -6.41 -20.32 9.22
N LEU A 196 -7.74 -20.43 9.06
CA LEU A 196 -8.38 -21.68 8.62
C LEU A 196 -7.85 -22.13 7.25
N LEU A 197 -7.81 -21.23 6.26
CA LEU A 197 -7.36 -21.56 4.90
C LEU A 197 -5.88 -21.97 4.88
N GLU A 198 -5.04 -21.32 5.69
CA GLU A 198 -3.63 -21.69 5.87
C GLU A 198 -3.47 -23.05 6.58
N ASP A 199 -4.24 -23.30 7.63
CA ASP A 199 -4.25 -24.60 8.34
C ASP A 199 -4.72 -25.71 7.39
N MET A 200 -5.72 -25.42 6.54
CA MET A 200 -6.15 -26.34 5.51
C MET A 200 -5.02 -26.63 4.51
N ALA A 201 -4.23 -25.62 4.16
CA ALA A 201 -3.11 -25.75 3.23
C ALA A 201 -1.99 -26.59 3.81
N PHE A 202 -1.71 -26.38 5.10
CA PHE A 202 -0.65 -27.05 5.84
C PHE A 202 -0.97 -28.52 6.14
N ARG A 203 -2.22 -28.84 6.51
CA ARG A 203 -2.62 -30.22 6.86
C ARG A 203 -2.68 -31.16 5.66
N GLY A 204 -2.45 -30.65 4.45
CA GLY A 204 -2.52 -31.44 3.23
C GLY A 204 -3.90 -32.05 3.06
N TYR A 205 -4.95 -31.34 3.49
CA TYR A 205 -6.29 -31.70 3.05
C TYR A 205 -6.22 -31.81 1.53
N ASP A 206 -6.75 -32.92 1.02
CA ASP A 206 -6.72 -33.17 -0.38
C ASP A 206 -7.56 -32.09 -1.09
N TRP A 207 -6.88 -31.04 -1.57
CA TRP A 207 -7.41 -29.89 -2.29
C TRP A 207 -7.99 -30.26 -3.68
N GLY A 208 -8.40 -31.52 -3.84
CA GLY A 208 -8.93 -32.14 -5.05
C GLY A 208 -7.95 -33.12 -5.69
N LEU A 209 -7.97 -34.40 -5.30
CA LEU A 209 -7.37 -35.49 -6.10
C LEU A 209 -8.03 -35.69 -7.47
N SER A 210 -8.99 -34.88 -7.88
CA SER A 210 -9.60 -35.00 -9.22
C SER A 210 -8.84 -34.28 -10.34
N ARG A 211 -7.72 -33.59 -10.08
CA ARG A 211 -6.95 -32.91 -11.17
C ARG A 211 -5.48 -33.29 -11.35
N SER A 212 -4.93 -34.16 -10.50
CA SER A 212 -3.53 -34.62 -10.62
C SER A 212 -3.24 -35.51 -11.85
N GLY A 213 -4.25 -35.80 -12.69
CA GLY A 213 -4.08 -36.65 -13.88
C GLY A 213 -3.42 -36.00 -15.11
N ARG A 214 -3.10 -34.69 -15.11
CA ARG A 214 -2.53 -34.01 -16.30
C ARG A 214 -1.49 -32.93 -16.01
N ARG A 215 -0.44 -33.24 -15.24
CA ARG A 215 0.80 -32.45 -15.30
C ARG A 215 2.00 -33.39 -15.34
N ASN A 216 2.34 -33.81 -16.55
CA ASN A 216 3.68 -34.32 -16.82
C ASN A 216 4.60 -33.12 -17.07
N ASN A 217 5.65 -33.04 -16.26
CA ASN A 217 6.90 -32.33 -16.49
C ASN A 217 6.82 -30.80 -16.70
N ASP A 218 7.08 -30.02 -15.65
CA ASP A 218 8.26 -29.15 -15.64
C ASP A 218 8.54 -28.54 -14.26
N ARG A 219 9.82 -28.49 -13.94
CA ARG A 219 10.41 -27.97 -12.70
C ARG A 219 10.48 -26.44 -12.78
N GLY A 220 10.26 -25.75 -11.66
CA GLY A 220 10.58 -24.33 -11.55
C GLY A 220 10.36 -23.73 -10.17
N VAL A 221 11.38 -23.83 -9.31
CA VAL A 221 11.78 -22.89 -8.24
C VAL A 221 10.65 -22.24 -7.41
N ARG A 222 10.43 -22.75 -6.19
CA ARG A 222 9.73 -22.01 -5.13
C ARG A 222 10.60 -20.85 -4.65
N SER A 223 10.17 -19.61 -4.89
CA SER A 223 10.68 -18.46 -4.15
C SER A 223 9.99 -18.42 -2.78
N VAL A 224 10.80 -18.47 -1.72
CA VAL A 224 10.35 -18.23 -0.35
C VAL A 224 10.10 -16.73 -0.20
N GLY A 225 8.84 -16.31 -0.26
CA GLY A 225 8.40 -14.99 0.15
C GLY A 225 7.81 -15.08 1.55
N ALA A 226 8.66 -14.95 2.58
CA ALA A 226 8.17 -14.63 3.90
C ALA A 226 7.55 -13.22 3.85
N ASN A 227 6.32 -13.04 4.35
CA ASN A 227 5.93 -11.98 5.30
C ASN A 227 4.40 -11.83 5.40
N ALA A 228 3.84 -12.30 6.52
CA ALA A 228 2.84 -11.57 7.30
C ALA A 228 3.31 -11.66 8.78
N PRO A 229 3.05 -10.67 9.68
CA PRO A 229 1.92 -9.75 9.69
C PRO A 229 2.32 -8.27 9.96
N LEU A 230 2.11 -7.38 8.97
CA LEU A 230 2.24 -5.91 9.15
C LEU A 230 0.90 -5.17 9.02
N GLU A 231 -0.18 -5.86 8.69
CA GLU A 231 -1.42 -5.25 8.19
C GLU A 231 -2.29 -4.66 9.31
N ALA A 232 -2.31 -5.27 10.51
CA ALA A 232 -3.16 -4.80 11.62
C ALA A 232 -2.67 -3.50 12.31
N LYS A 233 -1.44 -3.03 12.03
CA LYS A 233 -0.91 -1.78 12.60
C LYS A 233 -1.19 -0.55 11.73
N PHE A 234 -1.61 -0.76 10.48
CA PHE A 234 -1.63 0.27 9.45
C PHE A 234 -2.90 1.14 9.47
N ASP A 235 -4.08 0.53 9.60
CA ASP A 235 -5.34 1.29 9.60
C ASP A 235 -5.40 2.27 10.79
N LYS A 236 -4.82 1.84 11.92
CA LYS A 236 -4.67 2.67 13.12
C LYS A 236 -3.74 3.87 12.93
N LEU A 237 -2.71 3.76 12.08
CA LEU A 237 -1.79 4.87 11.83
C LEU A 237 -2.40 5.95 10.92
N ILE A 238 -3.19 5.55 9.92
CA ILE A 238 -3.92 6.51 9.08
C ILE A 238 -5.01 7.20 9.89
N GLU A 239 -5.75 6.48 10.72
CA GLU A 239 -6.79 7.04 11.58
C GLU A 239 -6.21 8.05 12.60
N VAL A 240 -5.12 7.70 13.29
CA VAL A 240 -4.42 8.60 14.22
C VAL A 240 -3.89 9.86 13.53
N LEU A 241 -3.34 9.74 12.31
CA LEU A 241 -2.86 10.88 11.52
C LEU A 241 -3.99 11.80 11.03
N LEU A 242 -5.20 11.26 10.86
CA LEU A 242 -6.39 12.03 10.50
C LEU A 242 -7.08 12.67 11.73
N GLU A 243 -6.99 12.04 12.90
CA GLU A 243 -7.57 12.53 14.16
C GLU A 243 -6.77 13.69 14.78
N ASP A 244 -5.45 13.70 14.63
CA ASP A 244 -4.57 14.77 15.14
C ASP A 244 -4.90 16.14 14.48
N LYS A 245 -5.48 16.12 13.27
CA LYS A 245 -5.99 17.33 12.58
C LYS A 245 -7.35 17.83 13.08
N ARG A 246 -8.16 16.98 13.72
CA ARG A 246 -9.45 17.39 14.30
C ARG A 246 -9.29 18.11 15.63
N GLN A 247 -8.20 17.87 16.36
CA GLN A 247 -7.93 18.50 17.65
C GLN A 247 -7.12 19.81 17.55
N GLY A 248 -6.41 20.03 16.45
CA GLY A 248 -5.58 21.22 16.24
C GLY A 248 -6.18 22.31 15.36
N LYS A 249 -7.15 23.10 15.86
CA LYS A 249 -7.27 24.56 15.64
C LYS A 249 -8.56 25.17 16.24
N ARG A 250 -8.40 26.02 17.27
CA ARG A 250 -8.81 27.44 17.24
C ARG A 250 -7.86 28.27 18.11
N PRO A 251 -7.21 29.33 17.60
CA PRO A 251 -6.77 30.44 18.43
C PRO A 251 -8.01 31.28 18.77
N VAL A 252 -8.28 31.47 20.06
CA VAL A 252 -9.21 32.51 20.51
C VAL A 252 -8.45 33.83 20.45
N MET A 253 -8.74 34.60 19.41
CA MET A 253 -8.49 36.05 19.42
C MET A 253 -9.43 36.65 20.47
N SER A 254 -8.87 37.27 21.51
CA SER A 254 -9.59 38.27 22.30
C SER A 254 -8.80 39.57 22.21
N CYS A 255 -9.32 40.50 21.41
CA CYS A 255 -9.07 41.92 21.61
C CYS A 255 -9.89 42.37 22.81
N ASN A 256 -9.21 42.84 23.86
CA ASN A 256 -9.49 44.08 24.61
C ASN A 256 -8.43 44.23 25.70
#